data_AF-A0A9D2JIF3-F1
#
_entry.id   AF-A0A9D2JIF3-F1
#
_cell.length_a   1.000
_cell.length_b   1.000
_cell.length_c   1.000
_cell.angle_alpha   90.00
_cell.angle_beta   90.00
_cell.angle_gamma   90.00
#
_symmetry.space_group_name_H-M   'P 1'
#
loop_
_entity.id
_entity.type
_entity.pdbx_description
1 polymer ?
#
loop_
_entity_poly.entity_id
_entity_poly.type
_entity_poly.pdbx_seq_one_letter_code
_entity_poly.pdbx_strand_id
1 'polypeptide(L)'
;LIDNPYQDIPLAAVLRSPIVGLSEKELVEIRLINKTSSYYEAFLVATQLKTALGKKLQQFSEQLTHWREQARRQSIADLLWQIYEETAYLDYVIGLPSGRQRYANLTALVNRAEMYETSSFRGLYQFIRFIEKIQEKEKDLAQPFTESVEDAVKLMTIHGSKGLEFPVVFVLDMNKRFNNQDLNGRFVLEEQLGAGIQLIDEERVRFETLPYQVIKQVRLEKALSEEMRKLYVALTRSEQKLYLVGSYKDKADTLKQWSQALNETDPILSRILRYKPLGNLMNWIGMTLIRHPKMTEFFDEEIDPVKKIHHPGNFKIEWWNEDKIKQTSLLFENNQTAFVEEASEVEEDLAPIFQILEYQYPLEKSTMTTSYQSVSEIKRLYNDPDDKEITKLAWESTFEQSQKQQYRYVNERLAQPKFMQERAIDGAAIGSVTHTFLQLLPLTIQPDLAYLQSQMTHFITTNQLDETLAKKVPLQSILWFFETDFGQEILANSKRVKREQPFSMLKEAQDVYLDFDEEGAELLIHGMIDGYIEYDDHVVLYDFKTDSFIKDEAAFIQNYQGQLRLYKEALQEALNKPVTDVYLIALSAKKIIALKEKSL
;
A
#
# COMPACT_ATOMS: atom_id res chain seq x y z
N LEU A 1 -11.26 -9.24 -8.69
CA LEU A 1 -11.15 -8.55 -9.98
C LEU A 1 -9.70 -8.33 -10.42
N ILE A 2 -8.88 -7.57 -9.68
CA ILE A 2 -7.46 -7.35 -10.03
C ILE A 2 -6.69 -8.68 -10.04
N ASP A 3 -6.93 -9.58 -9.11
CA ASP A 3 -6.36 -10.93 -9.15
C ASP A 3 -6.89 -11.72 -10.36
N ASN A 4 -8.20 -11.96 -10.39
CA ASN A 4 -8.89 -12.66 -11.48
C ASN A 4 -10.10 -11.87 -12.00
N PRO A 5 -10.15 -11.48 -13.30
CA PRO A 5 -11.28 -10.75 -13.87
C PRO A 5 -12.45 -11.65 -14.26
N TYR A 6 -12.23 -12.95 -14.42
CA TYR A 6 -13.25 -13.94 -14.80
C TYR A 6 -14.20 -14.32 -13.66
N GLN A 7 -14.38 -13.42 -12.69
CA GLN A 7 -15.33 -13.57 -11.60
C GLN A 7 -16.50 -12.62 -11.83
N ASP A 8 -17.63 -13.16 -12.29
CA ASP A 8 -18.80 -12.38 -12.70
C ASP A 8 -19.35 -11.48 -11.56
N ILE A 9 -19.44 -12.00 -10.33
CA ILE A 9 -19.99 -11.24 -9.20
C ILE A 9 -19.08 -10.06 -8.79
N PRO A 10 -17.78 -10.24 -8.51
CA PRO A 10 -16.86 -9.12 -8.25
C PRO A 10 -16.83 -8.08 -9.37
N LEU A 11 -16.86 -8.50 -10.64
CA LEU A 11 -16.89 -7.57 -11.77
C LEU A 11 -18.17 -6.73 -11.76
N ALA A 12 -19.34 -7.37 -11.68
CA ALA A 12 -20.61 -6.65 -11.64
C ALA A 12 -20.71 -5.73 -10.40
N ALA A 13 -20.18 -6.15 -9.25
CA ALA A 13 -20.15 -5.36 -8.04
C ALA A 13 -19.33 -4.07 -8.21
N VAL A 14 -18.14 -4.15 -8.82
CA VAL A 14 -17.29 -2.98 -9.09
C VAL A 14 -17.93 -2.08 -10.15
N LEU A 15 -18.45 -2.65 -11.24
CA LEU A 15 -19.12 -1.88 -12.29
C LEU A 15 -20.35 -1.10 -11.79
N ARG A 16 -21.12 -1.68 -10.86
CA ARG A 16 -22.26 -1.00 -10.21
C ARG A 16 -21.82 -0.01 -9.13
N SER A 17 -20.65 -0.22 -8.54
CA SER A 17 -20.16 0.63 -7.45
C SER A 17 -19.87 2.06 -7.94
N PRO A 18 -19.80 3.05 -7.05
CA PRO A 18 -19.42 4.43 -7.37
C PRO A 18 -18.07 4.59 -8.09
N ILE A 19 -17.20 3.56 -8.06
CA ILE A 19 -15.93 3.55 -8.79
C ILE A 19 -16.16 3.65 -10.31
N VAL A 20 -17.20 3.00 -10.83
CA VAL A 20 -17.55 3.03 -12.27
C VAL A 20 -18.91 3.67 -12.51
N GLY A 21 -19.87 3.42 -11.62
CA GLY A 21 -21.16 4.07 -11.59
C GLY A 21 -22.12 3.63 -12.69
N LEU A 22 -22.11 2.35 -13.09
CA LEU A 22 -23.08 1.84 -14.05
C LEU A 22 -24.45 1.59 -13.40
N SER A 23 -25.48 1.97 -14.14
CA SER A 23 -26.87 1.63 -13.84
C SER A 23 -27.19 0.17 -14.14
N GLU A 24 -28.29 -0.34 -13.59
CA GLU A 24 -28.77 -1.70 -13.88
C GLU A 24 -29.05 -1.90 -15.37
N LYS A 25 -29.50 -0.86 -16.08
CA LYS A 25 -29.73 -0.91 -17.53
C LYS A 25 -28.43 -1.10 -18.29
N GLU A 26 -27.39 -0.32 -17.97
CA GLU A 26 -26.07 -0.43 -18.59
C GLU A 26 -25.44 -1.82 -18.33
N LEU A 27 -25.62 -2.39 -17.12
CA LEU A 27 -25.15 -3.75 -16.82
C LEU A 27 -25.85 -4.83 -17.67
N VAL A 28 -27.16 -4.67 -17.91
CA VAL A 28 -27.93 -5.55 -18.79
C VAL A 28 -27.49 -5.38 -20.25
N GLU A 29 -27.24 -4.16 -20.72
CA GLU A 29 -26.73 -3.90 -22.07
C GLU A 29 -25.42 -4.65 -22.33
N ILE A 30 -24.49 -4.66 -21.37
CA ILE A 30 -23.26 -5.46 -21.46
C ILE A 30 -23.61 -6.95 -21.62
N ARG A 31 -24.53 -7.48 -20.81
CA ARG A 31 -24.93 -8.90 -20.88
C ARG A 31 -25.65 -9.23 -22.20
N LEU A 32 -26.36 -8.28 -22.82
CA LEU A 32 -27.07 -8.51 -24.08
C LEU A 32 -26.12 -8.73 -25.26
N ILE A 33 -24.89 -8.22 -25.20
CA ILE A 33 -23.84 -8.42 -26.22
C ILE A 33 -23.44 -9.89 -26.29
N ASN A 34 -23.23 -10.54 -25.14
CA ASN A 34 -22.95 -11.96 -25.07
C ASN A 34 -23.57 -12.62 -23.83
N LYS A 35 -24.62 -13.42 -24.09
CA LYS A 35 -25.41 -14.09 -23.04
C LYS A 35 -24.80 -15.39 -22.55
N THR A 36 -23.94 -16.02 -23.33
CA THR A 36 -23.43 -17.38 -23.06
C THR A 36 -22.00 -17.39 -22.52
N SER A 37 -21.24 -16.32 -22.75
CA SER A 37 -19.87 -16.17 -22.24
C SER A 37 -19.84 -15.69 -20.78
N SER A 38 -18.64 -15.66 -20.18
CA SER A 38 -18.43 -14.97 -18.92
C SER A 38 -18.79 -13.48 -19.03
N TYR A 39 -19.11 -12.84 -17.89
CA TYR A 39 -19.44 -11.41 -17.90
C TYR A 39 -18.24 -10.56 -18.32
N TYR A 40 -17.02 -11.01 -18.01
CA TYR A 40 -15.79 -10.34 -18.43
C TYR A 40 -15.59 -10.36 -19.95
N GLU A 41 -15.90 -11.47 -20.62
CA GLU A 41 -15.84 -11.53 -22.10
C GLU A 41 -16.88 -10.59 -22.74
N ALA A 42 -18.09 -10.51 -22.18
CA ALA A 42 -19.10 -9.55 -22.62
C ALA A 42 -18.65 -8.10 -22.40
N PHE A 43 -18.00 -7.82 -21.26
CA PHE A 43 -17.37 -6.53 -20.94
C PHE A 43 -16.28 -6.15 -21.96
N LEU A 44 -15.36 -7.06 -22.32
CA LEU A 44 -14.30 -6.79 -23.30
C LEU A 44 -14.83 -6.45 -24.69
N VAL A 45 -15.97 -7.02 -25.09
CA VAL A 45 -16.62 -6.63 -26.36
C VAL A 45 -17.30 -5.27 -26.20
N ALA A 46 -17.91 -5.02 -25.04
CA ALA A 46 -18.58 -3.75 -24.74
C ALA A 46 -17.62 -2.54 -24.71
N THR A 47 -16.35 -2.72 -24.30
CA THR A 47 -15.33 -1.66 -24.32
C THR A 47 -15.01 -1.16 -25.73
N GLN A 48 -15.28 -1.97 -26.77
CA GLN A 48 -15.03 -1.60 -28.17
C GLN A 48 -16.20 -0.80 -28.79
N LEU A 49 -17.30 -0.62 -28.06
CA LEU A 49 -18.44 0.13 -28.54
C LEU A 49 -18.16 1.63 -28.56
N LYS A 50 -18.49 2.31 -29.66
CA LYS A 50 -18.38 3.77 -29.78
C LYS A 50 -19.56 4.50 -29.10
N THR A 51 -19.95 4.07 -27.90
CA THR A 51 -21.05 4.65 -27.11
C THR A 51 -20.51 5.31 -25.83
N ALA A 52 -21.35 6.08 -25.13
CA ALA A 52 -20.98 6.63 -23.82
C ALA A 52 -20.63 5.53 -22.81
N LEU A 53 -21.39 4.43 -22.82
CA LEU A 53 -21.10 3.22 -22.04
C LEU A 53 -19.74 2.64 -22.42
N GLY A 54 -19.47 2.43 -23.72
CA GLY A 54 -18.19 1.90 -24.18
C GLY A 54 -16.98 2.73 -23.76
N LYS A 55 -17.08 4.07 -23.77
CA LYS A 55 -16.04 4.97 -23.25
C LYS A 55 -15.78 4.78 -21.75
N LYS A 56 -16.83 4.72 -20.92
CA LYS A 56 -16.70 4.45 -19.47
C LYS A 56 -16.03 3.10 -19.22
N LEU A 57 -16.46 2.08 -19.95
CA LEU A 57 -15.90 0.73 -19.83
C LEU A 57 -14.44 0.68 -20.29
N GLN A 58 -14.09 1.41 -21.36
CA GLN A 58 -12.71 1.52 -21.83
C GLN A 58 -11.82 2.16 -20.77
N GLN A 59 -12.22 3.31 -20.20
CA GLN A 59 -11.49 3.97 -19.12
C GLN A 59 -11.26 3.02 -17.94
N PHE A 60 -12.31 2.32 -17.50
CA PHE A 60 -12.18 1.32 -16.43
C PHE A 60 -11.29 0.13 -16.82
N SER A 61 -11.32 -0.32 -18.08
CA SER A 61 -10.46 -1.39 -18.59
C SER A 61 -8.98 -1.01 -18.54
N GLU A 62 -8.66 0.23 -18.89
CA GLU A 62 -7.31 0.80 -18.80
C GLU A 62 -6.84 0.89 -17.35
N GLN A 63 -7.67 1.40 -16.44
CA GLN A 63 -7.40 1.42 -15.00
C GLN A 63 -7.20 0.02 -14.42
N LEU A 64 -8.09 -0.93 -14.75
CA LEU A 64 -7.97 -2.32 -14.30
C LEU A 64 -6.66 -2.96 -14.79
N THR A 65 -6.27 -2.69 -16.03
CA THR A 65 -5.01 -3.21 -16.59
C THR A 65 -3.80 -2.61 -15.87
N HIS A 66 -3.84 -1.31 -15.59
CA HIS A 66 -2.82 -0.62 -14.79
C HIS A 66 -2.70 -1.20 -13.39
N TRP A 67 -3.80 -1.33 -12.63
CA TRP A 67 -3.78 -1.93 -11.29
C TRP A 67 -3.30 -3.39 -11.29
N ARG A 68 -3.57 -4.16 -12.36
CA ARG A 68 -3.04 -5.52 -12.55
C ARG A 68 -1.53 -5.55 -12.78
N GLU A 69 -0.95 -4.54 -13.40
CA GLU A 69 0.51 -4.38 -13.52
C GLU A 69 1.11 -3.94 -12.18
N GLN A 70 0.49 -2.99 -11.48
CA GLN A 70 0.97 -2.52 -10.18
C GLN A 70 0.95 -3.61 -9.10
N ALA A 71 -0.10 -4.44 -9.07
CA ALA A 71 -0.18 -5.59 -8.17
C ALA A 71 0.97 -6.60 -8.31
N ARG A 72 1.73 -6.57 -9.42
CA ARG A 72 2.92 -7.42 -9.64
C ARG A 72 4.22 -6.77 -9.16
N ARG A 73 4.23 -5.46 -8.93
CA ARG A 73 5.44 -4.65 -8.71
C ARG A 73 5.47 -4.00 -7.32
N GLN A 74 4.31 -3.72 -6.75
CA GLN A 74 4.14 -2.98 -5.50
C GLN A 74 3.58 -3.86 -4.38
N SER A 75 3.59 -3.32 -3.16
CA SER A 75 2.92 -3.92 -2.02
C SER A 75 1.39 -3.84 -2.19
N ILE A 76 0.65 -4.67 -1.46
CA ILE A 76 -0.81 -4.65 -1.47
C ILE A 76 -1.32 -3.36 -0.81
N ALA A 77 -0.63 -2.87 0.22
CA ALA A 77 -1.00 -1.62 0.88
C ALA A 77 -0.89 -0.42 -0.09
N ASP A 78 0.21 -0.32 -0.84
CA ASP A 78 0.40 0.73 -1.85
C ASP A 78 -0.65 0.62 -2.96
N LEU A 79 -0.93 -0.61 -3.43
CA LEU A 79 -1.96 -0.84 -4.44
C LEU A 79 -3.34 -0.37 -3.96
N LEU A 80 -3.69 -0.61 -2.70
CA LEU A 80 -4.97 -0.16 -2.14
C LEU A 80 -5.05 1.36 -2.04
N TRP A 81 -3.98 2.02 -1.57
CA TRP A 81 -3.89 3.48 -1.53
C TRP A 81 -4.02 4.09 -2.92
N GLN A 82 -3.28 3.55 -3.89
CA GLN A 82 -3.34 3.98 -5.28
C GLN A 82 -4.76 3.86 -5.85
N ILE A 83 -5.45 2.74 -5.59
CA ILE A 83 -6.85 2.59 -6.01
C ILE A 83 -7.73 3.65 -5.34
N TYR A 84 -7.55 3.90 -4.04
CA TYR A 84 -8.35 4.90 -3.33
C TYR A 84 -8.14 6.32 -3.85
N GLU A 85 -6.90 6.70 -4.16
CA GLU A 85 -6.55 7.99 -4.74
C GLU A 85 -7.07 8.15 -6.17
N GLU A 86 -6.80 7.17 -7.05
CA GLU A 86 -7.21 7.24 -8.47
C GLU A 86 -8.73 7.18 -8.66
N THR A 87 -9.47 6.64 -7.68
CA THR A 87 -10.95 6.54 -7.74
C THR A 87 -11.68 7.53 -6.83
N ALA A 88 -10.94 8.30 -6.02
CA ALA A 88 -11.49 9.15 -4.95
C ALA A 88 -12.49 8.41 -4.04
N TYR A 89 -12.34 7.09 -3.88
CA TYR A 89 -13.36 6.27 -3.23
C TYR A 89 -13.46 6.55 -1.72
N LEU A 90 -12.35 6.91 -1.08
CA LEU A 90 -12.34 7.34 0.32
C LEU A 90 -13.14 8.64 0.52
N ASP A 91 -12.95 9.61 -0.39
CA ASP A 91 -13.65 10.89 -0.39
C ASP A 91 -15.14 10.72 -0.68
N TYR A 92 -15.49 9.78 -1.56
CA TYR A 92 -16.89 9.44 -1.79
C TYR A 92 -17.56 8.86 -0.54
N VAL A 93 -16.93 7.88 0.12
CA VAL A 93 -17.57 7.21 1.27
C VAL A 93 -17.64 8.07 2.52
N ILE A 94 -16.73 9.05 2.69
CA ILE A 94 -16.76 9.93 3.86
C ILE A 94 -17.97 10.89 3.83
N GLY A 95 -18.46 11.23 2.62
CA GLY A 95 -19.68 12.03 2.41
C GLY A 95 -20.99 11.26 2.60
N LEU A 96 -20.96 9.94 2.81
CA LEU A 96 -22.15 9.11 3.01
C LEU A 96 -22.58 9.03 4.48
N PRO A 97 -23.81 8.57 4.78
CA PRO A 97 -24.21 8.22 6.14
C PRO A 97 -23.22 7.24 6.79
N SER A 98 -22.82 7.58 8.02
CA SER A 98 -21.74 6.90 8.77
C SER A 98 -20.38 6.91 8.05
N GLY A 99 -20.09 7.96 7.28
CA GLY A 99 -18.91 8.06 6.43
C GLY A 99 -17.58 7.90 7.17
N ARG A 100 -17.46 8.44 8.40
CA ARG A 100 -16.28 8.23 9.26
C ARG A 100 -16.00 6.74 9.52
N GLN A 101 -17.04 5.94 9.77
CA GLN A 101 -16.87 4.50 9.99
C GLN A 101 -16.52 3.77 8.68
N ARG A 102 -17.08 4.18 7.54
CA ARG A 102 -16.75 3.62 6.23
C ARG A 102 -15.29 3.88 5.87
N TYR A 103 -14.83 5.11 6.08
CA TYR A 103 -13.44 5.50 5.92
C TYR A 103 -12.53 4.64 6.80
N ALA A 104 -12.84 4.55 8.11
CA ALA A 104 -12.08 3.72 9.05
C ALA A 104 -12.04 2.23 8.64
N ASN A 105 -13.14 1.69 8.11
CA ASN A 105 -13.18 0.30 7.64
C ASN A 105 -12.23 0.08 6.44
N LEU A 106 -12.14 1.04 5.52
CA LEU A 106 -11.26 0.98 4.35
C LEU A 106 -9.80 1.20 4.71
N THR A 107 -9.47 2.15 5.58
CA THR A 107 -8.10 2.32 6.07
C THR A 107 -7.65 1.12 6.91
N ALA A 108 -8.56 0.50 7.67
CA ALA A 108 -8.26 -0.75 8.36
C ALA A 108 -8.01 -1.93 7.42
N LEU A 109 -8.54 -1.91 6.19
CA LEU A 109 -8.17 -2.91 5.17
C LEU A 109 -6.72 -2.72 4.74
N VAL A 110 -6.26 -1.49 4.55
CA VAL A 110 -4.87 -1.17 4.22
C VAL A 110 -3.92 -1.60 5.33
N ASN A 111 -4.21 -1.22 6.58
CA ASN A 111 -3.38 -1.61 7.73
C ASN A 111 -3.30 -3.14 7.88
N ARG A 112 -4.39 -3.87 7.59
CA ARG A 112 -4.38 -5.34 7.59
C ARG A 112 -3.53 -5.90 6.46
N ALA A 113 -3.54 -5.28 5.28
CA ALA A 113 -2.67 -5.66 4.18
C ALA A 113 -1.20 -5.49 4.55
N GLU A 114 -0.84 -4.35 5.15
CA GLU A 114 0.52 -4.08 5.63
C GLU A 114 0.96 -5.11 6.70
N MET A 115 0.13 -5.34 7.73
CA MET A 115 0.41 -6.37 8.74
C MET A 115 0.57 -7.76 8.13
N TYR A 116 -0.24 -8.12 7.14
CA TYR A 116 -0.14 -9.40 6.46
C TYR A 116 1.20 -9.56 5.73
N GLU A 117 1.66 -8.52 5.03
CA GLU A 117 2.92 -8.53 4.28
C GLU A 117 4.16 -8.63 5.17
N THR A 118 4.09 -8.13 6.41
CA THR A 118 5.16 -8.34 7.41
C THR A 118 5.25 -9.80 7.88
N SER A 119 4.16 -10.58 7.77
CA SER A 119 4.02 -11.92 8.37
C SER A 119 4.52 -13.10 7.50
N SER A 120 5.40 -12.85 6.53
CA SER A 120 6.05 -13.80 5.59
C SER A 120 5.25 -14.18 4.33
N PHE A 121 3.99 -13.77 4.21
CA PHE A 121 3.18 -14.02 3.02
C PHE A 121 3.10 -12.76 2.16
N ARG A 122 3.34 -12.91 0.85
CA ARG A 122 3.29 -11.79 -0.11
C ARG A 122 2.45 -12.15 -1.32
N GLY A 123 1.89 -11.12 -1.96
CA GLY A 123 1.15 -11.23 -3.21
C GLY A 123 -0.37 -11.24 -3.03
N LEU A 124 -1.05 -10.56 -3.95
CA LEU A 124 -2.49 -10.29 -3.93
C LEU A 124 -3.34 -11.56 -3.80
N TYR A 125 -3.04 -12.61 -4.57
CA TYR A 125 -3.75 -13.90 -4.53
C TYR A 125 -3.79 -14.49 -3.12
N GLN A 126 -2.63 -14.53 -2.43
CA GLN A 126 -2.55 -15.14 -1.10
C GLN A 126 -3.28 -14.31 -0.06
N PHE A 127 -3.21 -12.98 -0.18
CA PHE A 127 -3.96 -12.08 0.69
C PHE A 127 -5.47 -12.25 0.55
N ILE A 128 -5.99 -12.34 -0.68
CA ILE A 128 -7.42 -12.61 -0.92
C ILE A 128 -7.82 -13.95 -0.27
N ARG A 129 -7.04 -15.02 -0.48
CA ARG A 129 -7.30 -16.32 0.15
C ARG A 129 -7.23 -16.28 1.67
N PHE A 130 -6.38 -15.44 2.23
CA PHE A 130 -6.30 -15.24 3.67
C PHE A 130 -7.57 -14.58 4.20
N ILE A 131 -8.07 -13.54 3.54
CA ILE A 131 -9.33 -12.88 3.89
C ILE A 131 -10.52 -13.84 3.75
N GLU A 132 -10.60 -14.61 2.65
CA GLU A 132 -11.64 -15.64 2.45
C GLU A 132 -11.63 -16.67 3.59
N LYS A 133 -10.46 -17.18 3.98
CA LYS A 133 -10.33 -18.13 5.10
C LYS A 133 -10.72 -17.54 6.45
N ILE A 134 -10.56 -16.23 6.64
CA ILE A 134 -11.02 -15.55 7.86
C ILE A 134 -12.56 -15.50 7.86
N GLN A 135 -13.15 -15.12 6.73
CA GLN A 135 -14.61 -15.07 6.55
C GLN A 135 -15.25 -16.46 6.73
N GLU A 136 -14.68 -17.51 6.13
CA GLU A 136 -15.15 -18.90 6.26
C GLU A 136 -15.12 -19.43 7.70
N LYS A 137 -14.18 -18.95 8.53
CA LYS A 137 -14.03 -19.38 9.92
C LYS A 137 -14.97 -18.63 10.89
N GLU A 138 -15.91 -17.83 10.38
CA GLU A 138 -16.82 -16.95 11.15
C GLU A 138 -16.08 -16.07 12.19
N LYS A 139 -14.77 -15.87 12.00
CA LYS A 139 -14.01 -14.88 12.75
C LYS A 139 -14.24 -13.56 12.04
N ASP A 140 -15.37 -12.95 12.34
CA ASP A 140 -15.67 -11.63 11.82
C ASP A 140 -14.54 -10.68 12.25
N LEU A 141 -13.99 -9.94 11.28
CA LEU A 141 -12.95 -8.97 11.57
C LEU A 141 -13.64 -7.82 12.31
N ALA A 142 -13.27 -7.63 13.58
CA ALA A 142 -13.84 -6.55 14.38
C ALA A 142 -13.74 -5.22 13.61
N GLN A 143 -14.86 -4.49 13.56
CA GLN A 143 -14.86 -3.15 12.98
C GLN A 143 -13.91 -2.27 13.81
N PRO A 144 -13.02 -1.51 13.14
CA PRO A 144 -12.16 -0.56 13.84
C PRO A 144 -13.03 0.45 14.58
N PHE A 145 -12.66 0.74 15.83
CA PHE A 145 -13.27 1.83 16.57
C PHE A 145 -12.88 3.15 15.91
N THR A 146 -13.85 3.91 15.45
CA THR A 146 -13.68 5.35 15.25
C THR A 146 -13.61 6.02 16.62
N GLU A 147 -12.91 7.17 16.74
CA GLU A 147 -12.87 7.93 17.98
C GLU A 147 -14.27 8.05 18.56
N SER A 148 -14.43 7.62 19.81
CA SER A 148 -15.72 7.67 20.47
C SER A 148 -16.13 9.13 20.58
N VAL A 149 -17.24 9.50 19.95
CA VAL A 149 -17.90 10.78 20.23
C VAL A 149 -18.14 10.81 21.74
N GLU A 150 -17.53 11.76 22.45
CA GLU A 150 -17.56 11.82 23.91
C GLU A 150 -18.99 11.93 24.43
N ASP A 151 -19.84 12.67 23.71
CA ASP A 151 -21.27 12.84 23.99
C ASP A 151 -22.13 11.96 23.07
N ALA A 152 -22.18 10.66 23.37
CA ALA A 152 -23.00 9.71 22.63
C ALA A 152 -23.56 8.58 23.51
N VAL A 153 -24.67 7.98 23.05
CA VAL A 153 -25.23 6.78 23.68
C VAL A 153 -24.30 5.60 23.42
N LYS A 154 -23.74 5.02 24.49
CA LYS A 154 -22.81 3.90 24.41
C LYS A 154 -23.57 2.57 24.36
N LEU A 155 -23.55 1.90 23.21
CA LEU A 155 -24.07 0.54 23.06
C LEU A 155 -22.95 -0.48 23.37
N MET A 156 -23.14 -1.29 24.41
CA MET A 156 -22.16 -2.30 24.82
C MET A 156 -22.83 -3.55 25.36
N THR A 157 -22.06 -4.64 25.44
CA THR A 157 -22.53 -5.89 26.07
C THR A 157 -22.50 -5.75 27.60
N ILE A 158 -23.33 -6.54 28.30
CA ILE A 158 -23.34 -6.59 29.77
C ILE A 158 -21.97 -7.00 30.34
N HIS A 159 -21.19 -7.84 29.64
CA HIS A 159 -19.84 -8.18 30.07
C HIS A 159 -18.89 -6.98 29.95
N GLY A 160 -19.01 -6.21 28.86
CA GLY A 160 -18.21 -5.02 28.61
C GLY A 160 -18.48 -3.87 29.59
N SER A 161 -19.61 -3.89 30.30
CA SER A 161 -19.94 -2.89 31.32
C SER A 161 -19.43 -3.23 32.73
N LYS A 162 -18.84 -4.42 32.94
CA LYS A 162 -18.38 -4.85 34.26
C LYS A 162 -17.30 -3.91 34.79
N GLY A 163 -17.56 -3.29 35.93
CA GLY A 163 -16.64 -2.31 36.56
C GLY A 163 -16.85 -0.87 36.09
N LEU A 164 -17.77 -0.63 35.15
CA LEU A 164 -18.20 0.71 34.74
C LEU A 164 -19.52 1.07 35.44
N GLU A 165 -19.79 2.37 35.53
CA GLU A 165 -21.03 2.92 36.07
C GLU A 165 -21.57 4.02 35.14
N PHE A 166 -22.88 4.12 35.06
CA PHE A 166 -23.57 5.08 34.20
C PHE A 166 -24.76 5.70 34.94
N PRO A 167 -25.04 7.01 34.76
CA PRO A 167 -26.21 7.64 35.35
C PRO A 167 -27.52 6.97 34.95
N VAL A 168 -27.66 6.62 33.66
CA VAL A 168 -28.85 6.01 33.09
C VAL A 168 -28.46 4.77 32.29
N VAL A 169 -29.11 3.65 32.56
CA VAL A 169 -28.87 2.37 31.86
C VAL A 169 -30.16 1.84 31.25
N PHE A 170 -30.07 1.43 29.99
CA PHE A 170 -31.10 0.67 29.29
C PHE A 170 -30.63 -0.77 29.09
N VAL A 171 -31.37 -1.73 29.63
CA VAL A 171 -31.17 -3.16 29.36
C VAL A 171 -32.22 -3.60 28.36
N LEU A 172 -31.79 -3.78 27.11
CA LEU A 172 -32.65 -4.10 25.98
C LEU A 172 -32.80 -5.61 25.77
N ASP A 173 -33.84 -6.00 25.03
CA ASP A 173 -34.11 -7.37 24.57
C ASP A 173 -34.10 -8.44 25.70
N MET A 174 -34.66 -8.09 26.86
CA MET A 174 -34.66 -8.97 28.03
C MET A 174 -35.51 -10.25 27.87
N ASN A 175 -36.36 -10.30 26.85
CA ASN A 175 -37.18 -11.46 26.49
C ASN A 175 -36.43 -12.47 25.59
N LYS A 176 -35.21 -12.14 25.13
CA LYS A 176 -34.34 -13.07 24.40
C LYS A 176 -34.15 -14.36 25.19
N ARG A 177 -34.40 -15.49 24.54
CA ARG A 177 -34.21 -16.81 25.13
C ARG A 177 -32.73 -17.04 25.44
N PHE A 178 -32.47 -17.72 26.54
CA PHE A 178 -31.11 -18.15 26.87
C PHE A 178 -30.53 -19.01 25.76
N ASN A 179 -29.28 -18.73 25.37
CA ASN A 179 -28.61 -19.51 24.35
C ASN A 179 -28.10 -20.81 24.96
N ASN A 180 -28.78 -21.90 24.62
CA ASN A 180 -28.49 -23.25 25.11
C ASN A 180 -28.03 -24.18 23.98
N GLN A 181 -27.55 -23.64 22.85
CA GLN A 181 -27.13 -24.43 21.68
C GLN A 181 -26.03 -25.43 22.01
N ASP A 182 -25.07 -25.04 22.85
CA ASP A 182 -23.95 -25.89 23.30
C ASP A 182 -24.41 -27.15 24.06
N LEU A 183 -25.65 -27.17 24.56
CA LEU A 183 -26.23 -28.29 25.31
C LEU A 183 -26.88 -29.35 24.40
N ASN A 184 -27.00 -29.07 23.10
CA ASN A 184 -27.71 -29.91 22.13
C ASN A 184 -26.77 -30.59 21.12
N GLY A 185 -25.45 -30.52 21.34
CA GLY A 185 -24.45 -31.18 20.51
C GLY A 185 -24.46 -32.71 20.65
N ARG A 186 -23.75 -33.40 19.76
CA ARG A 186 -23.57 -34.88 19.86
C ARG A 186 -22.81 -35.31 21.11
N PHE A 187 -22.04 -34.39 21.67
CA PHE A 187 -21.36 -34.54 22.93
C PHE A 187 -21.48 -33.24 23.71
N VAL A 188 -21.46 -33.36 25.04
CA VAL A 188 -21.38 -32.23 25.97
C VAL A 188 -20.20 -32.52 26.89
N LEU A 189 -19.30 -31.56 27.02
CA LEU A 189 -18.14 -31.66 27.90
C LEU A 189 -18.45 -30.96 29.21
N GLU A 190 -17.89 -31.39 30.34
CA GLU A 190 -17.95 -30.68 31.61
C GLU A 190 -16.66 -30.98 32.39
N GLU A 191 -16.13 -29.97 33.08
CA GLU A 191 -14.78 -30.00 33.65
C GLU A 191 -14.56 -31.14 34.66
N GLN A 192 -15.57 -31.45 35.49
CA GLN A 192 -15.48 -32.44 36.55
C GLN A 192 -16.01 -33.82 36.14
N LEU A 193 -17.03 -33.84 35.27
CA LEU A 193 -17.74 -35.06 34.86
C LEU A 193 -17.24 -35.63 33.52
N GLY A 194 -16.37 -34.90 32.80
CA GLY A 194 -15.79 -35.35 31.54
C GLY A 194 -16.75 -35.16 30.36
N ALA A 195 -16.85 -36.17 29.49
CA ALA A 195 -17.63 -36.10 28.26
C ALA A 195 -18.89 -36.97 28.32
N GLY A 196 -20.05 -36.35 28.11
CA GLY A 196 -21.30 -37.03 27.84
C GLY A 196 -21.49 -37.13 26.33
N ILE A 197 -21.68 -38.34 25.80
CA ILE A 197 -21.78 -38.58 24.35
C ILE A 197 -23.11 -39.27 24.05
N GLN A 198 -23.78 -38.86 22.98
CA GLN A 198 -24.93 -39.58 22.45
C GLN A 198 -24.47 -40.86 21.74
N LEU A 199 -25.11 -41.98 22.03
CA LEU A 199 -24.82 -43.23 21.34
C LEU A 199 -25.67 -43.32 20.07
N ILE A 200 -25.04 -43.81 19.00
CA ILE A 200 -25.70 -44.12 17.74
C ILE A 200 -25.71 -45.64 17.63
N ASP A 201 -26.90 -46.22 17.53
CA ASP A 201 -27.06 -47.66 17.36
C ASP A 201 -26.74 -48.10 15.93
N GLU A 202 -26.67 -49.42 15.71
CA GLU A 202 -26.54 -50.06 14.39
C GLU A 202 -27.66 -49.65 13.43
N GLU A 203 -28.87 -49.42 13.95
CA GLU A 203 -30.02 -48.88 13.21
C GLU A 203 -29.93 -47.38 12.90
N ARG A 204 -28.81 -46.73 13.24
CA ARG A 204 -28.57 -45.27 13.13
C ARG A 204 -29.51 -44.41 13.96
N VAL A 205 -30.16 -45.00 14.96
CA VAL A 205 -30.98 -44.29 15.94
C VAL A 205 -30.06 -43.65 16.99
N ARG A 206 -30.34 -42.38 17.33
CA ARG A 206 -29.58 -41.63 18.35
C ARG A 206 -30.31 -41.70 19.68
N PHE A 207 -29.57 -41.98 20.74
CA PHE A 207 -30.10 -41.90 22.11
C PHE A 207 -29.13 -41.20 23.05
N GLU A 208 -29.71 -40.41 23.96
CA GLU A 208 -28.96 -39.74 25.01
C GLU A 208 -28.54 -40.78 26.06
N THR A 209 -27.24 -40.92 26.29
CA THR A 209 -26.72 -41.79 27.36
C THR A 209 -26.96 -41.17 28.74
N LEU A 210 -26.97 -41.97 29.80
CA LEU A 210 -27.10 -41.46 31.17
C LEU A 210 -26.04 -40.39 31.51
N PRO A 211 -24.74 -40.57 31.19
CA PRO A 211 -23.74 -39.52 31.38
C PRO A 211 -24.07 -38.24 30.60
N TYR A 212 -24.55 -38.36 29.36
CA TYR A 212 -24.98 -37.21 28.55
C TYR A 212 -26.10 -36.42 29.25
N GLN A 213 -27.13 -37.10 29.75
CA GLN A 213 -28.26 -36.44 30.43
C GLN A 213 -27.83 -35.73 31.71
N VAL A 214 -27.01 -36.38 32.55
CA VAL A 214 -26.51 -35.80 33.80
C VAL A 214 -25.63 -34.58 33.52
N ILE A 215 -24.68 -34.71 32.59
CA ILE A 215 -23.76 -33.63 32.23
C ILE A 215 -24.51 -32.44 31.62
N LYS A 216 -25.49 -32.71 30.74
CA LYS A 216 -26.36 -31.69 30.15
C LYS A 216 -27.13 -30.91 31.22
N GLN A 217 -27.67 -31.59 32.23
CA GLN A 217 -28.38 -30.94 33.33
C GLN A 217 -27.45 -30.06 34.17
N VAL A 218 -26.27 -30.55 34.55
CA VAL A 218 -25.28 -29.77 35.31
C VAL A 218 -24.83 -28.53 34.53
N ARG A 219 -24.57 -28.69 33.23
CA ARG A 219 -24.20 -27.59 32.33
C ARG A 219 -25.31 -26.55 32.20
N LEU A 220 -26.57 -26.98 32.04
CA LEU A 220 -27.72 -26.08 32.00
C LEU A 220 -27.79 -25.23 33.27
N GLU A 221 -27.59 -25.85 34.43
CA GLU A 221 -27.64 -25.14 35.72
C GLU A 221 -26.51 -24.13 35.87
N LYS A 222 -25.29 -24.49 35.46
CA LYS A 222 -24.15 -23.56 35.42
C LYS A 222 -24.41 -22.39 34.45
N ALA A 223 -24.93 -22.68 33.25
CA ALA A 223 -25.24 -21.66 32.25
C ALA A 223 -26.31 -20.67 32.76
N LEU A 224 -27.41 -21.17 33.32
CA LEU A 224 -28.48 -20.32 33.86
C LEU A 224 -28.04 -19.55 35.11
N SER A 225 -27.16 -20.12 35.94
CA SER A 225 -26.54 -19.39 37.05
C SER A 225 -25.70 -18.21 36.54
N GLU A 226 -24.98 -18.39 35.43
CA GLU A 226 -24.23 -17.30 34.79
C GLU A 226 -25.15 -16.23 34.19
N GLU A 227 -26.29 -16.62 33.60
CA GLU A 227 -27.33 -15.66 33.18
C GLU A 227 -27.88 -14.84 34.35
N MET A 228 -28.07 -15.44 35.53
CA MET A 228 -28.48 -14.69 36.73
C MET A 228 -27.41 -13.69 37.17
N ARG A 229 -26.12 -14.06 37.12
CA ARG A 229 -25.01 -13.14 37.42
C ARG A 229 -24.93 -12.01 36.41
N LYS A 230 -25.11 -12.29 35.12
CA LYS A 230 -25.21 -11.27 34.08
C LYS A 230 -26.33 -10.29 34.36
N LEU A 231 -27.51 -10.79 34.72
CA LEU A 231 -28.62 -9.93 35.12
C LEU A 231 -28.23 -9.01 36.27
N TYR A 232 -27.65 -9.57 37.33
CA TYR A 232 -27.18 -8.79 38.48
C TYR A 232 -26.16 -7.70 38.07
N VAL A 233 -25.20 -8.03 37.21
CA VAL A 233 -24.25 -7.04 36.68
C VAL A 233 -24.99 -5.92 35.97
N ALA A 234 -25.92 -6.25 35.07
CA ALA A 234 -26.70 -5.26 34.31
C ALA A 234 -27.51 -4.33 35.22
N LEU A 235 -28.20 -4.89 36.23
CA LEU A 235 -29.01 -4.11 37.18
C LEU A 235 -28.16 -3.19 38.08
N THR A 236 -26.89 -3.53 38.31
CA THR A 236 -25.98 -2.76 39.18
C THR A 236 -25.10 -1.76 38.44
N ARG A 237 -25.29 -1.56 37.12
CA ARG A 237 -24.52 -0.55 36.36
C ARG A 237 -25.13 0.86 36.44
N SER A 238 -26.40 0.97 36.82
CA SER A 238 -27.11 2.25 36.89
C SER A 238 -26.94 2.95 38.23
N GLU A 239 -26.61 4.25 38.20
CA GLU A 239 -26.57 5.09 39.40
C GLU A 239 -27.94 5.72 39.71
N GLN A 240 -28.65 6.22 38.68
CA GLN A 240 -29.87 7.02 38.88
C GLN A 240 -31.11 6.38 38.27
N LYS A 241 -31.05 5.93 37.01
CA LYS A 241 -32.21 5.34 36.30
C LYS A 241 -31.85 4.04 35.61
N LEU A 242 -32.78 3.10 35.70
CA LEU A 242 -32.69 1.79 35.07
C LEU A 242 -33.96 1.49 34.28
N TYR A 243 -33.80 1.22 32.99
CA TYR A 243 -34.87 0.84 32.08
C TYR A 243 -34.67 -0.61 31.64
N LEU A 244 -35.71 -1.42 31.83
CA LEU A 244 -35.72 -2.84 31.50
C LEU A 244 -36.73 -3.05 30.36
N VAL A 245 -36.24 -3.43 29.19
CA VAL A 245 -37.04 -3.47 27.96
C VAL A 245 -37.10 -4.89 27.42
N GLY A 246 -38.32 -5.38 27.20
CA GLY A 246 -38.58 -6.66 26.55
C GLY A 246 -39.87 -6.61 25.75
N SER A 247 -40.03 -7.54 24.81
CA SER A 247 -41.21 -7.64 23.95
C SER A 247 -42.02 -8.91 24.21
N TYR A 248 -43.34 -8.80 24.14
CA TYR A 248 -44.30 -9.90 24.25
C TYR A 248 -45.35 -9.77 23.15
N LYS A 249 -46.09 -10.85 22.89
CA LYS A 249 -47.16 -10.83 21.88
C LYS A 249 -48.29 -9.88 22.28
N ASP A 250 -48.72 -9.97 23.53
CA ASP A 250 -49.75 -9.14 24.13
C ASP A 250 -49.60 -9.13 25.67
N LYS A 251 -50.42 -8.32 26.33
CA LYS A 251 -50.43 -8.22 27.80
C LYS A 251 -50.85 -9.53 28.48
N ALA A 252 -51.78 -10.28 27.87
CA ALA A 252 -52.30 -11.52 28.43
C ALA A 252 -51.24 -12.63 28.44
N ASP A 253 -50.40 -12.72 27.41
CA ASP A 253 -49.24 -13.61 27.36
C ASP A 253 -48.23 -13.27 28.46
N THR A 254 -47.99 -11.97 28.69
CA THR A 254 -47.12 -11.52 29.78
C THR A 254 -47.66 -11.96 31.14
N LEU A 255 -48.95 -11.72 31.41
CA LEU A 255 -49.61 -12.13 32.64
C LEU A 255 -49.57 -13.66 32.80
N LYS A 256 -49.80 -14.42 31.74
CA LYS A 256 -49.71 -15.89 31.74
C LYS A 256 -48.31 -16.40 32.09
N GLN A 257 -47.25 -15.76 31.60
CA GLN A 257 -45.89 -16.16 31.93
C GLN A 257 -45.55 -15.82 33.37
N TRP A 258 -45.89 -14.62 33.83
CA TRP A 258 -45.49 -14.13 35.14
C TRP A 258 -46.32 -14.77 36.27
N SER A 259 -47.61 -15.02 36.03
CA SER A 259 -48.54 -15.60 37.02
C SER A 259 -48.16 -17.02 37.47
N GLN A 260 -47.25 -17.70 36.77
CA GLN A 260 -46.70 -19.00 37.18
C GLN A 260 -46.07 -18.98 38.58
N ALA A 261 -45.64 -17.81 39.05
CA ALA A 261 -45.07 -17.62 40.38
C ALA A 261 -46.09 -17.31 41.48
N LEU A 262 -47.38 -17.10 41.16
CA LEU A 262 -48.39 -16.70 42.17
C LEU A 262 -48.57 -17.75 43.27
N ASN A 263 -48.42 -19.03 42.92
CA ASN A 263 -48.57 -20.15 43.85
C ASN A 263 -47.32 -20.43 44.70
N GLU A 264 -46.22 -19.69 44.49
CA GLU A 264 -44.97 -19.89 45.22
C GLU A 264 -45.09 -19.33 46.65
N THR A 265 -44.80 -20.17 47.65
CA THR A 265 -44.84 -19.83 49.08
C THR A 265 -43.53 -19.24 49.59
N ASP A 266 -42.44 -19.39 48.85
CA ASP A 266 -41.12 -18.88 49.22
C ASP A 266 -40.77 -17.58 48.49
N PRO A 267 -40.01 -16.65 49.11
CA PRO A 267 -39.58 -15.43 48.43
C PRO A 267 -38.72 -15.74 47.19
N ILE A 268 -37.91 -16.80 47.28
CA ILE A 268 -37.05 -17.26 46.20
C ILE A 268 -37.87 -18.17 45.28
N LEU A 269 -37.82 -17.93 43.97
CA LEU A 269 -38.48 -18.78 42.98
C LEU A 269 -37.95 -20.22 43.04
N SER A 270 -38.84 -21.20 42.94
CA SER A 270 -38.49 -22.62 42.89
C SER A 270 -37.49 -22.96 41.78
N ARG A 271 -36.76 -24.07 41.96
CA ARG A 271 -35.80 -24.58 40.95
C ARG A 271 -36.48 -24.76 39.58
N ILE A 272 -37.73 -25.22 39.56
CA ILE A 272 -38.47 -25.48 38.32
C ILE A 272 -38.69 -24.18 37.54
N LEU A 273 -39.02 -23.07 38.21
CA LEU A 273 -39.22 -21.77 37.55
C LEU A 273 -37.89 -21.10 37.16
N ARG A 274 -36.84 -21.27 37.98
CA ARG A 274 -35.52 -20.69 37.69
C ARG A 274 -34.80 -21.40 36.53
N TYR A 275 -34.87 -22.72 36.45
CA TYR A 275 -34.10 -23.51 35.49
C TYR A 275 -34.89 -23.94 34.25
N LYS A 276 -35.89 -23.15 33.82
CA LYS A 276 -36.63 -23.43 32.59
C LYS A 276 -35.72 -23.28 31.35
N PRO A 277 -35.59 -24.31 30.49
CA PRO A 277 -34.71 -24.25 29.30
C PRO A 277 -35.09 -23.18 28.29
N LEU A 278 -36.38 -22.80 28.23
CA LEU A 278 -36.92 -21.74 27.37
C LEU A 278 -37.14 -20.41 28.13
N GLY A 279 -36.41 -20.21 29.23
CA GLY A 279 -36.47 -18.99 30.02
C GLY A 279 -35.81 -17.79 29.34
N ASN A 280 -36.05 -16.62 29.92
CA ASN A 280 -35.39 -15.36 29.58
C ASN A 280 -35.28 -14.48 30.84
N LEU A 281 -34.50 -13.40 30.75
CA LEU A 281 -34.24 -12.50 31.88
C LEU A 281 -35.51 -11.76 32.33
N MET A 282 -36.33 -11.32 31.39
CA MET A 282 -37.55 -10.55 31.67
C MET A 282 -38.56 -11.38 32.48
N ASN A 283 -38.72 -12.66 32.18
CA ASN A 283 -39.62 -13.55 32.90
C ASN A 283 -39.15 -13.79 34.33
N TRP A 284 -37.84 -13.88 34.60
CA TRP A 284 -37.34 -13.95 35.97
C TRP A 284 -37.74 -12.71 36.78
N ILE A 285 -37.57 -11.52 36.20
CA ILE A 285 -37.99 -10.28 36.86
C ILE A 285 -39.52 -10.25 37.01
N GLY A 286 -40.27 -10.53 35.96
CA GLY A 286 -41.73 -10.53 35.95
C GLY A 286 -42.34 -11.46 37.00
N MET A 287 -41.85 -12.70 37.10
CA MET A 287 -42.26 -13.67 38.11
C MET A 287 -41.94 -13.22 39.55
N THR A 288 -40.92 -12.38 39.74
CA THR A 288 -40.66 -11.77 41.06
C THR A 288 -41.57 -10.57 41.32
N LEU A 289 -41.74 -9.70 40.33
CA LEU A 289 -42.53 -8.48 40.46
C LEU A 289 -44.01 -8.76 40.62
N ILE A 290 -44.58 -9.76 39.93
CA ILE A 290 -46.02 -10.11 39.98
C ILE A 290 -46.54 -10.35 41.42
N ARG A 291 -45.64 -10.69 42.35
CA ARG A 291 -45.95 -10.93 43.77
C ARG A 291 -45.86 -9.67 44.64
N HIS A 292 -45.51 -8.52 44.06
CA HIS A 292 -45.43 -7.22 44.73
C HIS A 292 -46.80 -6.54 44.74
N PRO A 293 -47.24 -5.92 45.86
CA PRO A 293 -48.57 -5.29 45.96
C PRO A 293 -48.88 -4.28 44.87
N LYS A 294 -47.87 -3.53 44.40
CA LYS A 294 -48.02 -2.51 43.35
C LYS A 294 -48.44 -3.06 41.98
N MET A 295 -48.36 -4.37 41.75
CA MET A 295 -48.69 -4.96 40.45
C MET A 295 -50.15 -4.84 40.04
N THR A 296 -51.05 -4.69 41.01
CA THR A 296 -52.48 -4.45 40.76
C THR A 296 -52.73 -3.11 40.06
N GLU A 297 -51.76 -2.19 40.01
CA GLU A 297 -51.87 -0.93 39.26
C GLU A 297 -51.63 -1.10 37.76
N PHE A 298 -51.03 -2.22 37.32
CA PHE A 298 -50.54 -2.39 35.94
C PHE A 298 -51.32 -3.44 35.13
N PHE A 299 -52.16 -4.24 35.79
CA PHE A 299 -53.03 -5.24 35.20
C PHE A 299 -54.45 -5.05 35.71
N ASP A 300 -55.44 -5.20 34.83
CA ASP A 300 -56.85 -5.06 35.18
C ASP A 300 -57.40 -6.33 35.85
N GLU A 301 -56.74 -7.47 35.63
CA GLU A 301 -57.08 -8.77 36.22
C GLU A 301 -56.72 -8.84 37.72
N GLU A 302 -57.52 -9.58 38.49
CA GLU A 302 -57.27 -9.78 39.92
C GLU A 302 -56.02 -10.65 40.13
N ILE A 303 -54.95 -10.03 40.65
CA ILE A 303 -53.69 -10.70 40.99
C ILE A 303 -53.65 -10.95 42.51
N ASP A 304 -53.90 -12.19 42.92
CA ASP A 304 -53.76 -12.59 44.33
C ASP A 304 -52.67 -13.67 44.51
N PRO A 305 -51.42 -13.27 44.83
CA PRO A 305 -50.36 -14.23 45.10
C PRO A 305 -50.55 -14.87 46.49
N VAL A 306 -50.28 -16.17 46.60
CA VAL A 306 -50.27 -16.91 47.86
C VAL A 306 -49.34 -16.24 48.89
N LYS A 307 -48.25 -15.63 48.42
CA LYS A 307 -47.36 -14.80 49.22
C LYS A 307 -47.08 -13.46 48.57
N LYS A 308 -47.50 -12.40 49.24
CA LYS A 308 -47.17 -11.00 48.89
C LYS A 308 -45.75 -10.68 49.35
N ILE A 309 -44.93 -10.15 48.46
CA ILE A 309 -43.56 -9.72 48.75
C ILE A 309 -43.57 -8.20 48.93
N HIS A 310 -43.42 -7.75 50.18
CA HIS A 310 -43.29 -6.34 50.51
C HIS A 310 -41.84 -5.90 50.39
N HIS A 311 -41.55 -5.00 49.45
CA HIS A 311 -40.22 -4.45 49.25
C HIS A 311 -40.32 -2.92 49.03
N PRO A 312 -39.38 -2.10 49.55
CA PRO A 312 -39.45 -0.63 49.38
C PRO A 312 -39.14 -0.15 47.96
N GLY A 313 -38.69 -1.05 47.08
CA GLY A 313 -38.32 -0.72 45.70
C GLY A 313 -39.51 -0.23 44.87
N ASN A 314 -39.35 0.93 44.25
CA ASN A 314 -40.37 1.52 43.38
C ASN A 314 -40.11 1.16 41.91
N PHE A 315 -41.15 0.85 41.16
CA PHE A 315 -41.07 0.58 39.72
C PHE A 315 -42.32 1.09 39.00
N LYS A 316 -42.19 1.27 37.68
CA LYS A 316 -43.28 1.66 36.77
C LYS A 316 -43.22 0.75 35.55
N ILE A 317 -44.37 0.24 35.10
CA ILE A 317 -44.48 -0.54 33.88
C ILE A 317 -45.17 0.33 32.82
N GLU A 318 -44.53 0.48 31.67
CA GLU A 318 -45.10 1.19 30.53
C GLU A 318 -45.24 0.25 29.34
N TRP A 319 -46.44 0.24 28.75
CA TRP A 319 -46.74 -0.57 27.59
C TRP A 319 -46.63 0.27 26.31
N TRP A 320 -45.88 -0.27 25.35
CA TRP A 320 -45.65 0.33 24.04
C TRP A 320 -46.09 -0.66 22.96
N ASN A 321 -46.84 -0.19 21.98
CA ASN A 321 -47.23 -0.94 20.79
C ASN A 321 -46.63 -0.27 19.53
N GLU A 322 -46.73 -0.96 18.41
CA GLU A 322 -46.17 -0.48 17.14
C GLU A 322 -46.72 0.90 16.74
N ASP A 323 -48.01 1.15 16.94
CA ASP A 323 -48.65 2.42 16.60
C ASP A 323 -48.10 3.59 17.43
N LYS A 324 -47.96 3.41 18.75
CA LYS A 324 -47.42 4.43 19.65
C LYS A 324 -45.95 4.74 19.33
N ILE A 325 -45.17 3.72 18.95
CA ILE A 325 -43.78 3.89 18.51
C ILE A 325 -43.73 4.70 17.21
N LYS A 326 -44.54 4.34 16.21
CA LYS A 326 -44.62 5.04 14.91
C LYS A 326 -45.03 6.51 15.08
N GLN A 327 -46.08 6.78 15.85
CA GLN A 327 -46.54 8.15 16.13
C GLN A 327 -45.44 8.98 16.81
N THR A 328 -44.73 8.39 17.75
CA THR A 328 -43.63 9.07 18.44
C THR A 328 -42.46 9.34 17.48
N SER A 329 -42.09 8.37 16.63
CA SER A 329 -41.01 8.54 15.63
C SER A 329 -41.31 9.66 14.64
N LEU A 330 -42.54 9.72 14.11
CA LEU A 330 -42.97 10.77 13.19
C LEU A 330 -42.91 12.17 13.80
N LEU A 331 -43.26 12.30 15.09
CA LEU A 331 -43.14 13.57 15.81
C LEU A 331 -41.66 14.01 15.94
N PHE A 332 -40.73 13.07 16.11
CA PHE A 332 -39.30 13.37 16.16
C PHE A 332 -38.72 13.75 14.79
N GLU A 333 -39.09 13.03 13.72
CA GLU A 333 -38.62 13.30 12.35
C GLU A 333 -39.05 14.67 11.84
N ASN A 334 -40.30 15.08 12.11
CA ASN A 334 -40.82 16.40 11.74
C ASN A 334 -40.08 17.55 12.44
N ASN A 335 -39.58 17.32 13.66
CA ASN A 335 -38.79 18.32 14.39
C ASN A 335 -37.34 18.43 13.89
N GLN A 336 -36.77 17.36 13.33
CA GLN A 336 -35.41 17.38 12.77
C GLN A 336 -35.35 18.02 11.38
N THR A 337 -36.36 17.82 10.54
CA THR A 337 -36.39 18.40 9.18
C THR A 337 -36.41 19.93 9.20
N ALA A 338 -37.06 20.53 10.19
CA ALA A 338 -37.06 21.97 10.40
C ALA A 338 -35.67 22.56 10.73
N PHE A 339 -34.75 21.77 11.30
CA PHE A 339 -33.39 22.21 11.65
C PHE A 339 -32.41 22.16 10.48
N VAL A 340 -32.69 21.37 9.44
CA VAL A 340 -31.78 21.18 8.29
C VAL A 340 -31.99 22.26 7.21
N GLU A 341 -33.20 22.83 7.12
CA GLU A 341 -33.51 23.92 6.18
C GLU A 341 -32.88 25.28 6.59
N GLU A 342 -32.41 25.42 7.84
CA GLU A 342 -31.74 26.63 8.36
C GLU A 342 -30.21 26.60 8.23
N ALA A 343 -29.64 25.75 7.38
CA ALA A 343 -28.26 25.90 6.94
C ALA A 343 -28.14 27.12 6.01
N SER A 344 -28.15 28.31 6.61
CA SER A 344 -27.91 29.59 5.96
C SER A 344 -26.60 29.56 5.17
N GLU A 345 -26.64 30.03 3.92
CA GLU A 345 -25.46 30.35 3.13
C GLU A 345 -24.60 31.33 3.92
N VAL A 346 -23.55 30.82 4.55
CA VAL A 346 -22.51 31.65 5.14
C VAL A 346 -21.68 32.15 3.96
N GLU A 347 -21.80 33.42 3.60
CA GLU A 347 -20.88 34.11 2.69
C GLU A 347 -19.50 34.21 3.38
N GLU A 348 -18.78 33.10 3.43
CA GLU A 348 -17.36 33.08 3.81
C GLU A 348 -16.51 33.52 2.62
N ASP A 349 -15.49 34.34 2.88
CA ASP A 349 -14.50 34.72 1.88
C ASP A 349 -13.67 33.48 1.51
N LEU A 350 -13.94 32.91 0.34
CA LEU A 350 -13.25 31.74 -0.19
C LEU A 350 -11.90 32.07 -0.85
N ALA A 351 -11.54 33.36 -0.99
CA ALA A 351 -10.30 33.76 -1.65
C ALA A 351 -9.03 33.09 -1.07
N PRO A 352 -8.87 32.93 0.26
CA PRO A 352 -7.73 32.21 0.83
C PRO A 352 -7.69 30.73 0.45
N ILE A 353 -8.85 30.09 0.27
CA ILE A 353 -8.94 28.68 -0.13
C ILE A 353 -8.52 28.52 -1.59
N PHE A 354 -9.01 29.38 -2.48
CA PHE A 354 -8.59 29.38 -3.89
C PHE A 354 -7.08 29.62 -4.01
N GLN A 355 -6.52 30.54 -3.23
CA GLN A 355 -5.07 30.78 -3.22
C GLN A 355 -4.27 29.53 -2.83
N ILE A 356 -4.77 28.70 -1.92
CA ILE A 356 -4.12 27.44 -1.51
C ILE A 356 -4.28 26.38 -2.61
N LEU A 357 -5.47 26.23 -3.20
CA LEU A 357 -5.76 25.23 -4.23
C LEU A 357 -5.03 25.51 -5.55
N GLU A 358 -4.81 26.78 -5.87
CA GLU A 358 -4.12 27.22 -7.08
C GLU A 358 -2.60 27.37 -6.89
N TYR A 359 -2.09 27.19 -5.67
CA TYR A 359 -0.66 27.30 -5.41
C TYR A 359 0.13 26.21 -6.15
N GLN A 360 1.04 26.65 -7.01
CA GLN A 360 2.00 25.78 -7.70
C GLN A 360 3.38 25.99 -7.08
N TYR A 361 4.06 24.88 -6.77
CA TYR A 361 5.39 24.95 -6.19
C TYR A 361 6.39 25.49 -7.23
N PRO A 362 7.11 26.60 -6.96
CA PRO A 362 7.95 27.26 -7.97
C PRO A 362 9.15 26.46 -8.47
N LEU A 363 9.58 25.41 -7.75
CA LEU A 363 10.79 24.63 -8.05
C LEU A 363 10.46 23.14 -8.33
N GLU A 364 9.41 22.88 -9.10
CA GLU A 364 8.92 21.53 -9.41
C GLU A 364 9.97 20.67 -10.14
N LYS A 365 10.66 21.23 -11.14
CA LYS A 365 11.69 20.53 -11.94
C LYS A 365 12.86 20.10 -11.08
N SER A 366 13.26 20.93 -10.11
CA SER A 366 14.29 20.59 -9.13
C SER A 366 13.91 19.40 -8.24
N THR A 367 12.63 19.19 -7.92
CA THR A 367 12.20 18.04 -7.10
C THR A 367 12.23 16.70 -7.85
N MET A 368 12.20 16.75 -9.18
CA MET A 368 12.16 15.56 -10.05
C MET A 368 13.50 15.25 -10.73
N THR A 369 14.45 16.19 -10.68
CA THR A 369 15.80 16.02 -11.23
C THR A 369 16.75 15.43 -10.19
N THR A 370 17.83 14.80 -10.65
CA THR A 370 18.88 14.29 -9.77
C THR A 370 19.83 15.41 -9.36
N SER A 371 20.34 15.38 -8.14
CA SER A 371 21.38 16.32 -7.68
C SER A 371 22.80 15.89 -8.09
N TYR A 372 22.96 14.69 -8.63
CA TYR A 372 24.26 14.09 -8.99
C TYR A 372 24.21 13.47 -10.39
N GLN A 373 25.22 13.76 -11.21
CA GLN A 373 25.40 13.19 -12.54
C GLN A 373 26.85 12.79 -12.79
N SER A 374 27.07 11.61 -13.37
CA SER A 374 28.40 11.22 -13.84
C SER A 374 28.61 11.63 -15.30
N VAL A 375 29.84 12.01 -15.66
CA VAL A 375 30.18 12.36 -17.06
C VAL A 375 29.93 11.20 -18.03
N SER A 376 30.05 9.96 -17.55
CA SER A 376 29.77 8.76 -18.35
C SER A 376 28.27 8.58 -18.66
N GLU A 377 27.38 9.04 -17.78
CA GLU A 377 25.93 9.04 -18.02
C GLU A 377 25.55 10.17 -18.96
N ILE A 378 26.12 11.36 -18.76
CA ILE A 378 26.01 12.51 -19.67
C ILE A 378 26.40 12.11 -21.10
N LYS A 379 27.53 11.41 -21.29
CA LYS A 379 28.00 10.92 -22.59
C LYS A 379 26.97 10.05 -23.34
N ARG A 380 26.20 9.22 -22.63
CA ARG A 380 25.24 8.29 -23.26
C ARG A 380 24.04 9.01 -23.88
N LEU A 381 23.75 10.22 -23.41
CA LEU A 381 22.62 11.03 -23.86
C LEU A 381 22.95 11.84 -25.13
N TYR A 382 24.23 12.08 -25.42
CA TYR A 382 24.71 12.79 -26.62
C TYR A 382 24.83 11.92 -27.89
N ASN A 383 24.56 10.61 -27.79
CA ASN A 383 24.78 9.66 -28.89
C ASN A 383 23.56 9.46 -29.81
N ASP A 384 22.58 10.37 -29.83
CA ASP A 384 21.43 10.25 -30.74
C ASP A 384 21.80 10.76 -32.16
N PRO A 385 21.82 9.91 -33.21
CA PRO A 385 22.27 10.30 -34.55
C PRO A 385 21.39 11.32 -35.28
N ASP A 386 20.18 11.59 -34.78
CA ASP A 386 19.20 12.46 -35.45
C ASP A 386 19.23 13.92 -34.98
N ASP A 387 20.03 14.30 -33.97
CA ASP A 387 20.07 15.68 -33.47
C ASP A 387 21.31 16.45 -33.96
N LYS A 388 21.08 17.38 -34.90
CA LYS A 388 22.13 18.16 -35.58
C LYS A 388 22.33 19.57 -35.03
N GLU A 389 21.66 19.94 -33.94
CA GLU A 389 21.93 21.20 -33.25
C GLU A 389 22.39 20.96 -31.82
N ILE A 390 23.17 21.91 -31.32
CA ILE A 390 23.93 21.90 -30.07
C ILE A 390 23.00 21.54 -28.90
N THR A 391 23.03 20.29 -28.47
CA THR A 391 21.98 19.70 -27.63
C THR A 391 22.27 19.92 -26.15
N LYS A 392 21.51 20.81 -25.49
CA LYS A 392 21.28 20.66 -24.03
C LYS A 392 20.32 19.46 -23.83
N LEU A 393 20.09 18.93 -22.62
CA LEU A 393 19.21 17.76 -22.39
C LEU A 393 17.72 18.15 -22.34
N ALA A 394 16.81 17.62 -23.16
CA ALA A 394 15.36 17.84 -22.95
C ALA A 394 14.97 17.47 -21.50
N TRP A 395 14.28 18.37 -20.79
CA TRP A 395 13.78 18.05 -19.45
C TRP A 395 12.59 17.10 -19.61
N GLU A 396 12.72 15.89 -19.08
CA GLU A 396 11.65 14.89 -19.03
C GLU A 396 11.47 14.46 -17.58
N SER A 397 10.23 14.43 -17.11
CA SER A 397 9.90 13.94 -15.77
C SER A 397 10.42 12.50 -15.57
N THR A 398 10.78 12.11 -14.35
CA THR A 398 11.25 10.75 -14.05
C THR A 398 10.23 9.68 -14.47
N PHE A 399 8.94 10.04 -14.47
CA PHE A 399 7.82 9.21 -14.93
C PHE A 399 7.81 9.03 -16.44
N GLU A 400 8.03 10.09 -17.22
CA GLU A 400 8.17 10.01 -18.68
C GLU A 400 9.48 9.34 -19.10
N GLN A 401 10.59 9.53 -18.37
CA GLN A 401 11.81 8.74 -18.55
C GLN A 401 11.54 7.25 -18.36
N SER A 402 10.63 6.84 -17.47
CA SER A 402 10.28 5.42 -17.31
C SER A 402 9.48 4.85 -18.48
N GLN A 403 8.74 5.69 -19.22
CA GLN A 403 8.00 5.31 -20.43
C GLN A 403 8.85 5.42 -21.70
N LYS A 404 9.74 6.43 -21.79
CA LYS A 404 10.65 6.68 -22.91
C LYS A 404 11.99 5.95 -22.81
N GLN A 405 12.36 5.38 -21.66
CA GLN A 405 13.44 4.37 -21.54
C GLN A 405 13.08 3.02 -22.21
N GLN A 406 12.30 3.03 -23.29
CA GLN A 406 12.18 1.91 -24.21
C GLN A 406 13.45 1.64 -25.00
N TYR A 407 14.46 2.51 -24.96
CA TYR A 407 15.76 2.25 -25.59
C TYR A 407 16.93 2.52 -24.66
N ARG A 408 16.84 1.98 -23.44
CA ARG A 408 18.05 1.52 -22.79
C ARG A 408 18.56 0.38 -23.68
N TYR A 409 19.65 0.57 -24.45
CA TYR A 409 20.45 -0.57 -24.91
C TYR A 409 21.12 -1.22 -23.68
N VAL A 410 20.34 -1.64 -22.69
CA VAL A 410 20.64 -2.89 -22.01
C VAL A 410 20.62 -3.88 -23.15
N ASN A 411 21.73 -4.59 -23.39
CA ASN A 411 21.69 -5.79 -24.22
C ASN A 411 20.36 -6.51 -23.89
N GLU A 412 19.58 -6.92 -24.91
CA GLU A 412 18.28 -7.62 -24.71
C GLU A 412 18.40 -8.89 -23.85
N ARG A 413 19.62 -9.24 -23.47
CA ARG A 413 19.98 -10.32 -22.57
C ARG A 413 20.48 -9.75 -21.24
N LEU A 414 19.81 -10.15 -20.17
CA LEU A 414 20.37 -10.12 -18.82
C LEU A 414 21.81 -10.65 -18.87
N ALA A 415 22.72 -10.00 -18.14
CA ALA A 415 24.09 -10.46 -18.02
C ALA A 415 24.07 -11.93 -17.57
N GLN A 416 24.64 -12.82 -18.37
CA GLN A 416 24.70 -14.22 -18.01
C GLN A 416 25.53 -14.36 -16.73
N PRO A 417 25.13 -15.23 -15.79
CA PRO A 417 25.97 -15.52 -14.64
C PRO A 417 27.38 -15.93 -15.09
N LYS A 418 28.41 -15.49 -14.38
CA LYS A 418 29.82 -15.68 -14.77
C LYS A 418 30.20 -17.14 -15.06
N PHE A 419 29.51 -18.11 -14.47
CA PHE A 419 29.73 -19.54 -14.68
C PHE A 419 29.12 -20.10 -15.98
N MET A 420 28.22 -19.37 -16.64
CA MET A 420 27.59 -19.73 -17.91
C MET A 420 28.25 -19.08 -19.13
N GLN A 421 29.10 -18.08 -18.90
CA GLN A 421 29.77 -17.36 -19.99
C GLN A 421 30.95 -18.20 -20.50
N GLU A 422 30.96 -18.50 -21.80
CA GLU A 422 32.25 -18.74 -22.49
C GLU A 422 33.07 -17.46 -22.34
N ARG A 423 34.38 -17.56 -22.09
CA ARG A 423 35.28 -16.40 -21.88
C ARG A 423 35.47 -15.57 -23.16
N ALA A 424 34.40 -15.03 -23.72
CA ALA A 424 34.43 -13.94 -24.67
C ALA A 424 34.76 -12.68 -23.87
N ILE A 425 36.01 -12.25 -23.98
CA ILE A 425 36.48 -11.04 -23.32
C ILE A 425 35.84 -9.83 -24.00
N ASP A 426 35.10 -9.05 -23.23
CA ASP A 426 34.46 -7.81 -23.66
C ASP A 426 35.53 -6.75 -24.03
N GLY A 427 35.30 -6.04 -25.13
CA GLY A 427 36.17 -4.95 -25.58
C GLY A 427 36.26 -3.81 -24.55
N ALA A 428 35.19 -3.54 -23.80
CA ALA A 428 35.19 -2.53 -22.73
C ALA A 428 36.11 -2.92 -21.55
N ALA A 429 36.20 -4.22 -21.25
CA ALA A 429 37.10 -4.73 -20.22
C ALA A 429 38.58 -4.59 -20.63
N ILE A 430 38.89 -4.84 -21.92
CA ILE A 430 40.23 -4.59 -22.48
C ILE A 430 40.55 -3.09 -22.44
N GLY A 431 39.57 -2.25 -22.78
CA GLY A 431 39.71 -0.79 -22.68
C GLY A 431 40.07 -0.33 -21.27
N SER A 432 39.30 -0.76 -20.27
CA SER A 432 39.53 -0.41 -18.86
C SER A 432 40.92 -0.83 -18.36
N VAL A 433 41.37 -2.03 -18.72
CA VAL A 433 42.72 -2.53 -18.40
C VAL A 433 43.81 -1.74 -19.13
N THR A 434 43.54 -1.29 -20.36
CA THR A 434 44.45 -0.42 -21.12
C THR A 434 44.62 0.95 -20.46
N HIS A 435 43.52 1.58 -19.99
CA HIS A 435 43.58 2.83 -19.22
C HIS A 435 44.36 2.65 -17.91
N THR A 436 44.04 1.59 -17.15
CA THR A 436 44.73 1.27 -15.90
C THR A 436 46.24 1.08 -16.13
N PHE A 437 46.63 0.40 -17.20
CA PHE A 437 48.04 0.25 -17.55
C PHE A 437 48.70 1.60 -17.88
N LEU A 438 48.05 2.46 -18.67
CA LEU A 438 48.56 3.80 -19.00
C LEU A 438 48.65 4.73 -17.79
N GLN A 439 47.77 4.57 -16.80
CA GLN A 439 47.83 5.27 -15.52
C GLN A 439 49.07 4.86 -14.71
N LEU A 440 49.32 3.55 -14.60
CA LEU A 440 50.37 3.00 -13.74
C LEU A 440 51.76 3.07 -14.37
N LEU A 441 51.85 3.11 -15.70
CA LEU A 441 53.12 3.07 -16.43
C LEU A 441 54.08 4.18 -15.96
N PRO A 442 55.29 3.86 -15.46
CA PRO A 442 56.27 4.89 -15.12
C PRO A 442 56.82 5.55 -16.39
N LEU A 443 56.71 6.88 -16.46
CA LEU A 443 57.12 7.71 -17.60
C LEU A 443 58.56 8.22 -17.49
N THR A 444 59.43 7.48 -16.79
CA THR A 444 60.80 7.91 -16.44
C THR A 444 61.82 7.70 -17.56
N ILE A 445 61.55 6.79 -18.48
CA ILE A 445 62.40 6.48 -19.63
C ILE A 445 61.51 6.31 -20.87
N GLN A 446 62.10 6.47 -22.06
CA GLN A 446 61.40 6.18 -23.30
C GLN A 446 61.01 4.68 -23.34
N PRO A 447 59.72 4.34 -23.42
CA PRO A 447 59.28 2.97 -23.44
C PRO A 447 59.74 2.28 -24.73
N ASP A 448 60.42 1.14 -24.61
CA ASP A 448 60.53 0.17 -25.69
C ASP A 448 59.60 -1.02 -25.43
N LEU A 449 59.50 -1.92 -26.40
CA LEU A 449 58.59 -3.07 -26.29
C LEU A 449 58.98 -3.99 -25.13
N ALA A 450 60.27 -4.14 -24.85
CA ALA A 450 60.78 -4.95 -23.74
C ALA A 450 60.40 -4.34 -22.38
N TYR A 451 60.49 -3.02 -22.24
CA TYR A 451 60.10 -2.29 -21.06
C TYR A 451 58.59 -2.40 -20.82
N LEU A 452 57.75 -2.16 -21.84
CA LEU A 452 56.29 -2.29 -21.70
C LEU A 452 55.88 -3.72 -21.28
N GLN A 453 56.52 -4.75 -21.84
CA GLN A 453 56.30 -6.14 -21.43
C GLN A 453 56.75 -6.42 -19.99
N SER A 454 57.88 -5.83 -19.56
CA SER A 454 58.37 -5.96 -18.19
C SER A 454 57.40 -5.31 -17.18
N GLN A 455 56.88 -4.13 -17.49
CA GLN A 455 55.92 -3.41 -16.66
C GLN A 455 54.58 -4.15 -16.61
N MET A 456 54.10 -4.65 -17.75
CA MET A 456 52.88 -5.48 -17.80
C MET A 456 53.03 -6.71 -16.90
N THR A 457 54.17 -7.39 -16.97
CA THR A 457 54.48 -8.56 -16.12
C THR A 457 54.54 -8.16 -14.64
N HIS A 458 55.14 -7.01 -14.32
CA HIS A 458 55.18 -6.49 -12.96
C HIS A 458 53.78 -6.21 -12.40
N PHE A 459 52.90 -5.58 -13.18
CA PHE A 459 51.53 -5.29 -12.75
C PHE A 459 50.62 -6.53 -12.66
N ILE A 460 50.86 -7.55 -13.48
CA ILE A 460 50.20 -8.86 -13.32
C ILE A 460 50.68 -9.55 -12.04
N THR A 461 52.00 -9.61 -11.81
CA THR A 461 52.58 -10.31 -10.64
C THR A 461 52.26 -9.63 -9.31
N THR A 462 52.05 -8.32 -9.32
CA THR A 462 51.59 -7.54 -8.15
C THR A 462 50.07 -7.52 -7.99
N ASN A 463 49.32 -8.30 -8.80
CA ASN A 463 47.85 -8.37 -8.82
C ASN A 463 47.15 -7.02 -9.08
N GLN A 464 47.79 -6.10 -9.79
CA GLN A 464 47.20 -4.83 -10.21
C GLN A 464 46.39 -4.96 -11.50
N LEU A 465 46.75 -5.92 -12.38
CA LEU A 465 46.03 -6.22 -13.63
C LEU A 465 45.69 -7.71 -13.72
N ASP A 466 44.51 -8.01 -14.28
CA ASP A 466 44.10 -9.39 -14.55
C ASP A 466 44.93 -9.99 -15.71
N GLU A 467 45.53 -11.17 -15.49
CA GLU A 467 46.41 -11.81 -16.47
C GLU A 467 45.71 -12.11 -17.81
N THR A 468 44.42 -12.48 -17.78
CA THR A 468 43.69 -12.90 -18.98
C THR A 468 43.35 -11.70 -19.87
N LEU A 469 43.03 -10.56 -19.26
CA LEU A 469 42.77 -9.30 -19.97
C LEU A 469 44.05 -8.59 -20.38
N ALA A 470 45.07 -8.58 -19.52
CA ALA A 470 46.36 -7.93 -19.77
C ALA A 470 47.05 -8.44 -21.04
N LYS A 471 46.94 -9.74 -21.33
CA LYS A 471 47.47 -10.36 -22.57
C LYS A 471 46.82 -9.81 -23.85
N LYS A 472 45.65 -9.18 -23.77
CA LYS A 472 44.93 -8.60 -24.92
C LYS A 472 45.14 -7.09 -25.08
N VAL A 473 45.88 -6.44 -24.17
CA VAL A 473 46.19 -5.01 -24.29
C VAL A 473 47.10 -4.79 -25.50
N PRO A 474 46.77 -3.83 -26.40
CA PRO A 474 47.55 -3.59 -27.61
C PRO A 474 48.84 -2.81 -27.30
N LEU A 475 49.86 -3.50 -26.78
CA LEU A 475 51.16 -2.89 -26.43
C LEU A 475 51.81 -2.14 -27.61
N GLN A 476 51.62 -2.62 -28.84
CA GLN A 476 52.15 -1.96 -30.03
C GLN A 476 51.49 -0.60 -30.31
N SER A 477 50.22 -0.44 -29.94
CA SER A 477 49.52 0.85 -30.04
C SER A 477 50.01 1.82 -28.97
N ILE A 478 50.27 1.32 -27.76
CA ILE A 478 50.84 2.14 -26.68
C ILE A 478 52.27 2.57 -27.03
N LEU A 479 53.08 1.65 -27.57
CA LEU A 479 54.43 1.96 -28.03
C LEU A 479 54.40 3.05 -29.13
N TRP A 480 53.54 2.87 -30.14
CA TRP A 480 53.34 3.87 -31.19
C TRP A 480 52.99 5.24 -30.60
N PHE A 481 52.13 5.32 -29.60
CA PHE A 481 51.75 6.59 -28.99
C PHE A 481 52.97 7.33 -28.42
N PHE A 482 53.85 6.63 -27.69
CA PHE A 482 55.06 7.22 -27.14
C PHE A 482 56.13 7.55 -28.22
N GLU A 483 56.01 7.03 -29.44
CA GLU A 483 56.86 7.42 -30.59
C GLU A 483 56.40 8.72 -31.26
N THR A 484 55.18 9.18 -30.99
CA THR A 484 54.64 10.44 -31.55
C THR A 484 55.22 11.68 -30.87
N ASP A 485 55.18 12.83 -31.55
CA ASP A 485 55.63 14.12 -30.99
C ASP A 485 54.96 14.44 -29.65
N PHE A 486 53.65 14.22 -29.53
CA PHE A 486 52.90 14.45 -28.29
C PHE A 486 53.25 13.43 -27.19
N GLY A 487 53.47 12.16 -27.56
CA GLY A 487 53.94 11.14 -26.61
C GLY A 487 55.33 11.47 -26.05
N GLN A 488 56.22 11.99 -26.88
CA GLN A 488 57.55 12.49 -26.46
C GLN A 488 57.43 13.72 -25.56
N GLU A 489 56.47 14.62 -25.83
CA GLU A 489 56.18 15.77 -24.97
C GLU A 489 55.73 15.34 -23.56
N ILE A 490 54.85 14.33 -23.46
CA ILE A 490 54.44 13.75 -22.17
C ILE A 490 55.64 13.18 -21.41
N LEU A 491 56.56 12.47 -22.09
CA LEU A 491 57.76 11.91 -21.46
C LEU A 491 58.71 13.00 -20.97
N ALA A 492 58.95 14.03 -21.79
CA ALA A 492 59.81 15.16 -21.44
C ALA A 492 59.26 15.93 -20.21
N ASN A 493 57.94 15.98 -20.06
CA ASN A 493 57.24 16.66 -18.98
C ASN A 493 56.70 15.70 -17.91
N SER A 494 57.24 14.48 -17.77
CA SER A 494 56.70 13.42 -16.89
C SER A 494 56.41 13.83 -15.44
N LYS A 495 57.13 14.82 -14.88
CA LYS A 495 56.88 15.36 -13.52
C LYS A 495 55.64 16.26 -13.42
N ARG A 496 55.23 16.87 -14.54
CA ARG A 496 54.09 17.78 -14.69
C ARG A 496 52.82 17.07 -15.19
N VAL A 497 52.96 15.83 -15.64
CA VAL A 497 51.85 14.99 -16.10
C VAL A 497 51.05 14.48 -14.90
N LYS A 498 49.74 14.72 -14.92
CA LYS A 498 48.76 14.15 -14.01
C LYS A 498 47.87 13.17 -14.79
N ARG A 499 47.57 12.01 -14.21
CA ARG A 499 46.79 10.94 -14.85
C ARG A 499 45.68 10.46 -13.93
N GLU A 500 44.54 10.07 -14.51
CA GLU A 500 43.36 9.56 -13.79
C GLU A 500 43.01 10.44 -12.59
N GLN A 501 42.75 11.72 -12.87
CA GLN A 501 42.42 12.71 -11.85
C GLN A 501 40.90 12.83 -11.70
N PRO A 502 40.33 12.50 -10.52
CA PRO A 502 38.92 12.69 -10.29
C PRO A 502 38.63 14.18 -10.13
N PHE A 503 37.48 14.61 -10.63
CA PHE A 503 37.00 15.97 -10.41
C PHE A 503 35.53 15.97 -10.03
N SER A 504 35.15 17.02 -9.31
CA SER A 504 33.76 17.35 -9.04
C SER A 504 33.58 18.83 -9.29
N MET A 505 32.54 19.20 -10.02
CA MET A 505 32.21 20.60 -10.28
C MET A 505 30.70 20.80 -10.13
N LEU A 506 30.30 22.00 -9.78
CA LEU A 506 28.90 22.41 -9.79
C LEU A 506 28.61 23.02 -11.16
N LYS A 507 27.45 22.68 -11.72
CA LYS A 507 26.99 23.25 -12.98
C LYS A 507 25.51 23.57 -12.87
N GLU A 508 25.14 24.74 -13.36
CA GLU A 508 23.74 25.15 -13.43
C GLU A 508 22.94 24.15 -14.27
N ALA A 509 21.78 23.74 -13.77
CA ALA A 509 20.95 22.73 -14.42
C ALA A 509 20.49 23.16 -15.81
N GLN A 510 20.26 24.45 -16.04
CA GLN A 510 19.96 25.05 -17.35
C GLN A 510 21.09 24.91 -18.40
N ASP A 511 22.33 24.67 -17.97
CA ASP A 511 23.45 24.44 -18.88
C ASP A 511 23.59 22.97 -19.26
N VAL A 512 22.93 22.09 -18.49
CA VAL A 512 22.88 20.66 -18.72
C VAL A 512 21.57 20.28 -19.41
N TYR A 513 20.43 20.92 -19.09
CA TYR A 513 19.10 20.65 -19.63
C TYR A 513 18.55 21.80 -20.53
N LEU A 514 17.98 21.46 -21.70
CA LEU A 514 17.31 22.30 -22.71
C LEU A 514 16.09 23.04 -22.15
N ASP A 515 15.31 22.38 -21.29
CA ASP A 515 14.00 22.88 -20.81
C ASP A 515 13.96 23.08 -19.29
N PHE A 516 15.09 23.49 -18.69
CA PHE A 516 15.19 23.78 -17.26
C PHE A 516 15.27 25.30 -17.06
N ASP A 517 14.16 25.89 -16.60
CA ASP A 517 13.90 27.33 -16.46
C ASP A 517 13.94 27.81 -15.01
N GLU A 518 14.29 26.94 -14.07
CA GLU A 518 14.48 27.28 -12.66
C GLU A 518 15.90 27.80 -12.43
N GLU A 519 16.01 29.09 -12.06
CA GLU A 519 17.29 29.73 -11.80
C GLU A 519 17.91 29.26 -10.47
N GLY A 520 19.23 29.06 -10.46
CA GLY A 520 20.02 28.75 -9.26
C GLY A 520 19.99 27.29 -8.81
N ALA A 521 19.53 26.37 -9.67
CA ALA A 521 19.61 24.94 -9.41
C ALA A 521 20.93 24.37 -9.91
N GLU A 522 21.80 23.96 -9.00
CA GLU A 522 23.11 23.38 -9.34
C GLU A 522 23.09 21.85 -9.30
N LEU A 523 23.84 21.25 -10.24
CA LEU A 523 24.07 19.81 -10.35
C LEU A 523 25.54 19.52 -10.02
N LEU A 524 25.78 18.48 -9.23
CA LEU A 524 27.13 17.97 -9.02
C LEU A 524 27.51 17.05 -10.18
N ILE A 525 28.45 17.51 -11.01
CA ILE A 525 29.05 16.71 -12.09
C ILE A 525 30.33 16.07 -11.57
N HIS A 526 30.42 14.74 -11.69
CA HIS A 526 31.59 13.97 -11.30
C HIS A 526 32.17 13.18 -12.47
N GLY A 527 33.49 13.20 -12.61
CA GLY A 527 34.18 12.48 -13.67
C GLY A 527 35.64 12.20 -13.37
N MET A 528 36.29 11.53 -14.32
CA MET A 528 37.69 11.13 -14.22
C MET A 528 38.42 11.56 -15.50
N ILE A 529 39.42 12.41 -15.35
CA ILE A 529 40.24 12.91 -16.47
C ILE A 529 41.41 11.95 -16.66
N ASP A 530 41.52 11.35 -17.84
CA ASP A 530 42.59 10.39 -18.18
C ASP A 530 43.99 11.00 -17.97
N GLY A 531 44.20 12.25 -18.43
CA GLY A 531 45.35 13.02 -17.98
C GLY A 531 45.50 14.41 -18.59
N TYR A 532 46.42 15.18 -18.01
CA TYR A 532 46.80 16.51 -18.48
C TYR A 532 48.25 16.84 -18.11
N ILE A 533 48.87 17.76 -18.86
CA ILE A 533 50.16 18.35 -18.55
C ILE A 533 49.92 19.73 -17.97
N GLU A 534 50.41 19.97 -16.75
CA GLU A 534 50.30 21.27 -16.09
C GLU A 534 51.58 22.09 -16.32
N TYR A 535 51.48 23.13 -17.17
CA TYR A 535 52.51 24.13 -17.33
C TYR A 535 52.30 25.30 -16.35
N ASP A 536 53.24 26.24 -16.33
CA ASP A 536 53.20 27.37 -15.39
C ASP A 536 52.07 28.35 -15.74
N ASP A 537 51.74 28.50 -17.03
CA ASP A 537 50.77 29.44 -17.59
C ASP A 537 49.54 28.79 -18.23
N HIS A 538 49.59 27.51 -18.60
CA HIS A 538 48.50 26.81 -19.27
C HIS A 538 48.44 25.31 -18.94
N VAL A 539 47.39 24.64 -19.41
CA VAL A 539 47.17 23.20 -19.26
C VAL A 539 46.92 22.56 -20.63
N VAL A 540 47.49 21.37 -20.84
CA VAL A 540 47.22 20.55 -22.03
C VAL A 540 46.47 19.30 -21.61
N LEU A 541 45.22 19.15 -22.05
CA LEU A 541 44.33 18.04 -21.71
C LEU A 541 44.46 16.92 -22.75
N TYR A 542 44.42 15.67 -22.33
CA TYR A 542 44.29 14.55 -23.24
C TYR A 542 43.42 13.42 -22.69
N ASP A 543 42.86 12.65 -23.59
CA ASP A 543 41.97 11.53 -23.28
C ASP A 543 42.22 10.36 -24.24
N PHE A 544 42.30 9.15 -23.69
CA PHE A 544 42.52 7.93 -24.43
C PHE A 544 41.20 7.26 -24.78
N LYS A 545 41.12 6.73 -26.00
CA LYS A 545 40.02 5.89 -26.46
C LYS A 545 40.54 4.63 -27.11
N THR A 546 39.98 3.50 -26.70
CA THR A 546 40.34 2.16 -27.19
C THR A 546 39.45 1.66 -28.33
N ASP A 547 38.55 2.50 -28.83
CA ASP A 547 37.61 2.16 -29.91
C ASP A 547 38.36 1.69 -31.16
N SER A 548 37.97 0.53 -31.67
CA SER A 548 38.71 -0.22 -32.69
C SER A 548 38.51 0.28 -34.12
N PHE A 549 37.58 1.22 -34.37
CA PHE A 549 37.30 1.69 -35.73
C PHE A 549 36.75 3.13 -35.78
N ILE A 550 37.45 4.03 -36.48
CA ILE A 550 36.98 5.38 -36.81
C ILE A 550 36.52 5.35 -38.28
N LYS A 551 35.20 5.28 -38.53
CA LYS A 551 34.64 5.42 -39.89
C LYS A 551 34.66 6.86 -40.37
N ASP A 552 34.33 7.76 -39.45
CA ASP A 552 34.22 9.20 -39.66
C ASP A 552 34.81 9.90 -38.44
N GLU A 553 35.80 10.75 -38.68
CA GLU A 553 36.49 11.50 -37.63
C GLU A 553 35.60 12.59 -37.02
N ALA A 554 34.72 13.21 -37.83
CA ALA A 554 33.82 14.24 -37.33
C ALA A 554 32.78 13.65 -36.35
N ALA A 555 32.15 12.54 -36.73
CA ALA A 555 31.24 11.81 -35.86
C ALA A 555 31.94 11.27 -34.60
N PHE A 556 33.19 10.81 -34.72
CA PHE A 556 33.97 10.37 -33.57
C PHE A 556 34.24 11.51 -32.58
N ILE A 557 34.65 12.69 -33.06
CA ILE A 557 34.85 13.88 -32.21
C ILE A 557 33.55 14.30 -31.53
N GLN A 558 32.44 14.32 -32.26
CA GLN A 558 31.13 14.75 -31.74
C GLN A 558 30.70 13.91 -30.51
N ASN A 559 30.96 12.60 -30.53
CA ASN A 559 30.65 11.68 -29.42
C ASN A 559 31.42 11.97 -28.11
N TYR A 560 32.52 12.72 -28.19
CA TYR A 560 33.41 13.00 -27.06
C TYR A 560 33.49 14.50 -26.72
N GLN A 561 32.94 15.37 -27.57
CA GLN A 561 33.03 16.82 -27.42
C GLN A 561 32.45 17.32 -26.09
N GLY A 562 31.25 16.85 -25.71
CA GLY A 562 30.61 17.25 -24.44
C GLY A 562 31.43 16.84 -23.21
N GLN A 563 31.99 15.63 -23.20
CA GLN A 563 32.87 15.14 -22.13
C GLN A 563 34.15 15.98 -22.02
N LEU A 564 34.82 16.23 -23.14
CA LEU A 564 36.07 16.99 -23.17
C LEU A 564 35.86 18.45 -22.79
N ARG A 565 34.71 19.03 -23.15
CA ARG A 565 34.33 20.37 -22.70
C ARG A 565 34.15 20.44 -21.18
N LEU A 566 33.49 19.46 -20.58
CA LEU A 566 33.37 19.38 -19.11
C LEU A 566 34.74 19.24 -18.44
N TYR A 567 35.63 18.43 -19.01
CA TYR A 567 37.00 18.26 -18.48
C TYR A 567 37.80 19.56 -18.59
N LYS A 568 37.66 20.26 -19.72
CA LYS A 568 38.27 21.56 -19.95
C LYS A 568 37.78 22.59 -18.93
N GLU A 569 36.47 22.73 -18.77
CA GLU A 569 35.83 23.64 -17.80
C GLU A 569 36.31 23.32 -16.37
N ALA A 570 36.25 22.05 -15.96
CA ALA A 570 36.68 21.62 -14.63
C ALA A 570 38.15 21.92 -14.33
N LEU A 571 39.06 21.69 -15.29
CA LEU A 571 40.49 22.01 -15.12
C LEU A 571 40.75 23.51 -15.07
N GLN A 572 40.08 24.28 -15.92
CA GLN A 572 40.22 25.74 -15.93
C GLN A 572 39.78 26.36 -14.61
N GLU A 573 38.65 25.89 -14.07
CA GLU A 573 38.13 26.35 -12.78
C GLU A 573 39.02 25.92 -11.61
N ALA A 574 39.43 24.65 -11.57
CA ALA A 574 40.20 24.10 -10.46
C ALA A 574 41.65 24.63 -10.40
N LEU A 575 42.31 24.79 -11.55
CA LEU A 575 43.71 25.21 -11.63
C LEU A 575 43.88 26.72 -11.89
N ASN A 576 42.79 27.42 -12.21
CA ASN A 576 42.80 28.84 -12.60
C ASN A 576 43.80 29.13 -13.74
N LYS A 577 43.88 28.22 -14.72
CA LYS A 577 44.78 28.28 -15.89
C LYS A 577 43.99 27.93 -17.15
N PRO A 578 44.24 28.59 -18.29
CA PRO A 578 43.60 28.22 -19.56
C PRO A 578 44.05 26.83 -20.03
N VAL A 579 43.12 26.04 -20.55
CA VAL A 579 43.43 24.81 -21.27
C VAL A 579 43.57 25.17 -22.75
N THR A 580 44.80 25.16 -23.26
CA THR A 580 45.12 25.66 -24.63
C THR A 580 44.90 24.59 -25.68
N ASP A 581 45.24 23.34 -25.36
CA ASP A 581 45.25 22.22 -26.29
C ASP A 581 44.52 21.03 -25.67
N VAL A 582 43.68 20.37 -26.48
CA VAL A 582 42.94 19.17 -26.09
C VAL A 582 43.17 18.08 -27.13
N TYR A 583 43.67 16.94 -26.69
CA TYR A 583 44.00 15.81 -27.55
C TYR A 583 43.12 14.60 -27.27
N LEU A 584 42.47 14.08 -28.31
CA LEU A 584 41.77 12.80 -28.26
C LEU A 584 42.62 11.73 -28.95
N ILE A 585 43.01 10.70 -28.20
CA ILE A 585 44.00 9.70 -28.62
C ILE A 585 43.28 8.37 -28.87
N ALA A 586 43.10 8.04 -30.14
CA ALA A 586 42.53 6.76 -30.54
C ALA A 586 43.65 5.71 -30.69
N LEU A 587 43.89 4.94 -29.62
CA LEU A 587 45.01 4.00 -29.53
C LEU A 587 44.91 2.87 -30.57
N SER A 588 43.73 2.30 -30.76
CA SER A 588 43.53 1.20 -31.71
C SER A 588 43.67 1.66 -33.16
N ALA A 589 43.22 2.89 -33.47
CA ALA A 589 43.33 3.50 -34.79
C ALA A 589 44.69 4.17 -35.06
N LYS A 590 45.58 4.24 -34.05
CA LYS A 590 46.88 4.93 -34.12
C LYS A 590 46.76 6.35 -34.66
N LYS A 591 45.87 7.14 -34.04
CA LYS A 591 45.62 8.53 -34.44
C LYS A 591 45.50 9.45 -33.22
N ILE A 592 46.12 10.62 -33.32
CA ILE A 592 45.98 11.72 -32.36
C ILE A 592 45.19 12.82 -33.04
N ILE A 593 44.10 13.25 -32.41
CA ILE A 593 43.22 14.30 -32.91
C ILE A 593 43.37 15.50 -31.99
N ALA A 594 43.93 16.59 -32.52
CA ALA A 594 44.02 17.87 -31.82
C ALA A 594 42.73 18.67 -32.06
N LEU A 595 42.00 18.98 -31.00
CA LEU A 595 40.76 19.75 -31.08
C LEU A 595 41.06 21.25 -31.01
N LYS A 596 40.60 22.00 -32.01
CA LYS A 596 40.74 23.47 -32.05
C LYS A 596 39.60 24.13 -31.26
N GLU A 597 39.80 25.34 -30.75
CA GLU A 597 38.80 26.09 -29.95
C GLU A 597 37.40 26.20 -30.58
N LYS A 598 37.27 26.20 -31.91
CA LYS A 598 35.95 26.21 -32.57
C LYS A 598 35.17 24.88 -32.48
N SER A 599 35.81 23.84 -31.96
CA SER A 599 35.30 22.47 -31.92
C SER A 599 35.07 21.96 -30.48
N LEU A 600 35.21 22.82 -29.46
CA LEU A 600 35.08 22.50 -28.04
C LEU A 600 34.16 23.48 -27.30
#